data_AF-A0A813KHV7-F1
#
_entry.id   AF-A0A813KHV7-F1
#
_cell.length_a   1.000
_cell.length_b   1.000
_cell.length_c   1.000
_cell.angle_alpha   90.00
_cell.angle_beta   90.00
_cell.angle_gamma   90.00
#
_symmetry.space_group_name_H-M   'P 1'
#
loop_
_entity.id
_entity.type
_entity.pdbx_description
1 polymer ?
#
loop_
_entity_poly.entity_id
_entity_poly.type
_entity_poly.pdbx_seq_one_letter_code
_entity_poly.pdbx_strand_id
1 'polypeptide(L)'
;MDVELPQTKTNPRKRRGASEVDSTAIRDGFKLLLQTSAQVRTIKAAVVATVLFPTDHPIIVVAKACGARFSQECKARAGAKSVVPPHITLFAAIVKSVSQDKKASEALVTACHKLLEKPENVPKVVAVCKISKTFDKNKTRLEVAVFPSSFQFLRECVDLWVTEGAVEPLGPGPRSHLERALAEFLNEN
;
A
#
# COMPACT_ATOMS: atom_id res chain seq x y z
N MET A 1 29.16 -39.49 59.70
CA MET A 1 29.41 -39.84 58.28
C MET A 1 29.04 -38.61 57.48
N ASP A 2 29.99 -37.70 57.32
CA ASP A 2 29.82 -36.50 56.50
C ASP A 2 30.37 -36.83 55.11
N VAL A 3 29.47 -36.87 54.13
CA VAL A 3 29.82 -37.12 52.73
C VAL A 3 30.16 -35.78 52.11
N GLU A 4 31.46 -35.50 51.95
CA GLU A 4 31.92 -34.38 51.14
C GLU A 4 31.55 -34.61 49.67
N LEU A 5 30.69 -33.74 49.14
CA LEU A 5 30.40 -33.66 47.71
C LEU A 5 31.56 -32.96 46.98
N PRO A 6 32.04 -33.48 45.84
CA PRO A 6 33.14 -32.89 45.12
C PRO A 6 32.73 -31.55 44.49
N GLN A 7 33.47 -30.49 44.81
CA GLN A 7 33.34 -29.19 44.16
C GLN A 7 33.74 -29.29 42.69
N THR A 8 32.77 -29.18 41.79
CA THR A 8 33.00 -29.03 40.36
C THR A 8 33.58 -27.64 40.09
N LYS A 9 34.87 -27.58 39.75
CA LYS A 9 35.52 -26.38 39.20
C LYS A 9 34.83 -26.01 37.89
N THR A 10 33.94 -25.02 37.92
CA THR A 10 33.41 -24.41 36.71
C THR A 10 34.48 -23.49 36.13
N ASN A 11 35.12 -23.96 35.06
CA ASN A 11 35.99 -23.12 34.23
C ASN A 11 35.14 -22.00 33.61
N PRO A 12 35.46 -20.71 33.81
CA PRO A 12 34.79 -19.64 33.09
C PRO A 12 35.26 -19.71 31.63
N ARG A 13 34.42 -20.29 30.75
CA ARG A 13 34.62 -20.18 29.31
C ARG A 13 34.65 -18.70 28.94
N LYS A 14 35.84 -18.23 28.60
CA LYS A 14 36.15 -16.93 28.03
C LYS A 14 35.28 -16.73 26.78
N ARG A 15 34.15 -16.02 26.90
CA ARG A 15 33.35 -15.53 25.76
C ARG A 15 34.13 -14.39 25.08
N ARG A 16 35.16 -14.72 24.31
CA ARG A 16 35.76 -13.80 23.33
C ARG A 16 35.37 -14.33 21.95
N GLY A 17 34.37 -13.71 21.33
CA GLY A 17 33.97 -14.07 19.96
C GLY A 17 32.51 -13.79 19.58
N ALA A 18 31.61 -13.59 20.56
CA ALA A 18 30.19 -13.34 20.26
C ALA A 18 29.89 -11.90 19.80
N SER A 19 30.69 -10.90 20.19
CA SER A 19 30.32 -9.48 20.01
C SER A 19 30.55 -8.91 18.60
N GLU A 20 31.53 -9.41 17.84
CA GLU A 20 31.83 -8.89 16.49
C GLU A 20 31.06 -9.61 15.38
N VAL A 21 30.85 -10.93 15.53
CA VAL A 21 30.10 -11.74 14.55
C VAL A 21 28.61 -11.37 14.58
N ASP A 22 28.02 -11.18 15.76
CA ASP A 22 26.64 -10.73 15.91
C ASP A 22 26.45 -9.31 15.36
N SER A 23 27.42 -8.41 15.55
CA SER A 23 27.35 -7.06 15.01
C SER A 23 27.46 -7.03 13.48
N THR A 24 28.21 -7.94 12.88
CA THR A 24 28.36 -8.02 11.41
C THR A 24 27.12 -8.63 10.78
N ALA A 25 26.60 -9.72 11.34
CA ALA A 25 25.38 -10.37 10.87
C ALA A 25 24.15 -9.44 10.93
N ILE A 26 24.02 -8.63 11.99
CA ILE A 26 22.95 -7.64 12.11
C ILE A 26 23.06 -6.57 11.02
N ARG A 27 24.28 -6.07 10.75
CA ARG A 27 24.51 -5.07 9.70
C ARG A 27 24.21 -5.63 8.31
N ASP A 28 24.62 -6.86 8.02
CA ASP A 28 24.31 -7.51 6.74
C ASP A 28 22.81 -7.76 6.59
N GLY A 29 22.12 -8.14 7.67
CA GLY A 29 20.67 -8.21 7.71
C GLY A 29 19.98 -6.87 7.40
N PHE A 30 20.49 -5.77 7.95
CA PHE A 30 19.98 -4.43 7.66
C PHE A 30 20.21 -4.00 6.21
N LYS A 31 21.37 -4.33 5.62
CA LYS A 31 21.62 -4.10 4.18
C LYS A 31 20.64 -4.86 3.32
N LEU A 32 20.39 -6.14 3.64
CA LEU A 32 19.40 -6.95 2.92
C LEU A 32 18.00 -6.34 3.02
N LEU A 33 17.59 -5.85 4.19
CA LEU A 33 16.32 -5.16 4.38
C LEU A 33 16.21 -3.89 3.51
N LEU A 34 17.26 -3.08 3.43
CA LEU A 34 17.27 -1.90 2.56
C LEU A 34 17.15 -2.28 1.07
N GLN A 35 17.86 -3.32 0.64
CA GLN A 35 17.78 -3.84 -0.73
C GLN A 35 16.39 -4.36 -1.06
N THR A 36 15.82 -5.21 -0.19
CA THR A 36 14.46 -5.73 -0.37
C THR A 36 13.43 -4.60 -0.41
N SER A 37 13.56 -3.59 0.47
CA SER A 37 12.64 -2.46 0.49
C SER A 37 12.73 -1.62 -0.79
N ALA A 38 13.95 -1.40 -1.32
CA ALA A 38 14.13 -0.75 -2.61
C ALA A 38 13.46 -1.53 -3.76
N GLN A 39 13.64 -2.85 -3.81
CA GLN A 39 12.98 -3.72 -4.80
C GLN A 39 11.45 -3.65 -4.70
N VAL A 40 10.92 -3.70 -3.48
CA VAL A 40 9.47 -3.58 -3.25
C VAL A 40 8.95 -2.24 -3.72
N ARG A 41 9.65 -1.13 -3.47
CA ARG A 41 9.25 0.20 -3.97
C ARG A 41 9.22 0.25 -5.50
N THR A 42 10.19 -0.37 -6.17
CA THR A 42 10.23 -0.45 -7.64
C THR A 42 9.09 -1.29 -8.20
N ILE A 43 8.87 -2.51 -7.68
CA ILE A 43 7.78 -3.39 -8.12
C ILE A 43 6.43 -2.71 -7.88
N LYS A 44 6.27 -2.08 -6.71
CA LYS A 44 5.04 -1.36 -6.38
C LYS A 44 4.77 -0.22 -7.35
N ALA A 45 5.79 0.56 -7.72
CA ALA A 45 5.63 1.63 -8.70
C ALA A 45 5.28 1.11 -10.11
N ALA A 46 5.68 -0.12 -10.45
CA ALA A 46 5.33 -0.74 -11.72
C ALA A 46 3.89 -1.28 -11.77
N VAL A 47 3.36 -1.76 -10.64
CA VAL A 47 2.06 -2.47 -10.58
C VAL A 47 0.93 -1.59 -10.04
N VAL A 48 1.25 -0.59 -9.20
CA VAL A 48 0.28 0.25 -8.52
C VAL A 48 0.36 1.68 -9.04
N ALA A 49 -0.69 2.12 -9.73
CA ALA A 49 -0.88 3.53 -10.02
C ALA A 49 -1.12 4.29 -8.71
N THR A 50 -0.22 5.22 -8.40
CA THR A 50 -0.33 6.07 -7.22
C THR A 50 -0.66 7.47 -7.69
N VAL A 51 -1.80 8.00 -7.26
CA VAL A 51 -2.29 9.32 -7.66
C VAL A 51 -2.54 10.17 -6.42
N LEU A 52 -2.04 11.40 -6.43
CA LEU A 52 -2.18 12.37 -5.36
C LEU A 52 -3.22 13.41 -5.76
N PHE A 53 -4.31 13.46 -5.02
CA PHE A 53 -5.39 14.40 -5.24
C PHE A 53 -5.39 15.50 -4.19
N PRO A 54 -5.89 16.71 -4.52
CA PRO A 54 -6.43 17.62 -3.52
C PRO A 54 -7.42 16.90 -2.60
N THR A 55 -7.37 17.18 -1.31
CA THR A 55 -8.15 16.46 -0.29
C THR A 55 -9.66 16.68 -0.42
N ASP A 56 -10.05 17.77 -1.05
CA ASP A 56 -11.39 18.23 -1.42
C ASP A 56 -11.81 17.81 -2.84
N HIS A 57 -10.96 17.12 -3.60
CA HIS A 57 -11.30 16.64 -4.94
C HIS A 57 -12.55 15.74 -4.92
N PRO A 58 -13.51 15.86 -5.86
CA PRO A 58 -14.77 15.12 -5.86
C PRO A 58 -14.59 13.61 -5.69
N ILE A 59 -13.64 13.01 -6.41
CA ILE A 59 -13.29 11.58 -6.31
C ILE A 59 -12.89 11.19 -4.88
N ILE A 60 -12.10 12.04 -4.20
CA ILE A 60 -11.64 11.78 -2.83
C ILE A 60 -12.80 11.92 -1.84
N VAL A 61 -13.69 12.89 -2.04
CA VAL A 61 -14.89 13.06 -1.21
C VAL A 61 -15.77 11.82 -1.31
N VAL A 62 -16.04 11.34 -2.53
CA VAL A 62 -16.81 10.10 -2.79
C VAL A 62 -16.12 8.88 -2.16
N ALA A 63 -14.80 8.75 -2.33
CA ALA A 63 -14.00 7.68 -1.76
C ALA A 63 -14.08 7.64 -0.22
N LYS A 64 -13.94 8.79 0.43
CA LYS A 64 -14.05 8.91 1.90
C LYS A 64 -15.45 8.57 2.39
N ALA A 65 -16.49 9.04 1.70
CA ALA A 65 -17.88 8.72 2.03
C ALA A 65 -18.16 7.21 1.91
N CYS A 66 -17.63 6.57 0.86
CA CYS A 66 -17.71 5.13 0.67
C CYS A 66 -17.03 4.37 1.82
N GLY A 67 -15.81 4.76 2.20
CA GLY A 67 -15.09 4.15 3.31
C GLY A 67 -15.81 4.32 4.66
N ALA A 68 -16.41 5.49 4.90
CA ALA A 68 -17.20 5.74 6.11
C ALA A 68 -18.44 4.84 6.18
N ARG A 69 -19.18 4.75 5.07
CA ARG A 69 -20.36 3.87 4.94
C ARG A 69 -19.99 2.41 5.16
N PHE A 70 -18.90 1.94 4.55
CA PHE A 70 -18.39 0.59 4.74
C PHE A 70 -18.09 0.30 6.22
N SER A 71 -17.39 1.21 6.90
CA SER A 71 -17.09 1.07 8.32
C SER A 71 -18.35 1.00 9.19
N GLN A 72 -19.37 1.81 8.89
CA GLN A 72 -20.66 1.77 9.57
C GLN A 72 -21.38 0.44 9.33
N GLU A 73 -21.41 -0.06 8.09
CA GLU A 73 -22.01 -1.35 7.73
C GLU A 73 -21.31 -2.52 8.44
N CYS A 74 -19.97 -2.50 8.52
CA CYS A 74 -19.21 -3.49 9.28
C CYS A 74 -19.55 -3.49 10.77
N LYS A 75 -19.65 -2.30 11.39
CA LYS A 75 -20.01 -2.16 12.80
C LYS A 75 -21.43 -2.65 13.08
N ALA A 76 -22.37 -2.33 12.19
CA ALA A 76 -23.78 -2.73 12.32
C ALA A 76 -24.00 -4.24 12.18
N ARG A 77 -23.10 -4.95 11.47
CA ARG A 77 -23.29 -6.36 11.11
C ARG A 77 -22.65 -7.37 12.07
N ALA A 78 -22.04 -6.95 13.18
CA ALA A 78 -21.48 -7.75 14.27
C ALA A 78 -21.49 -9.30 14.08
N GLY A 79 -20.72 -9.82 13.11
CA GLY A 79 -20.62 -11.28 12.84
C GLY A 79 -21.15 -11.80 11.49
N ALA A 80 -21.74 -10.99 10.61
CA ALA A 80 -22.22 -11.48 9.30
C ALA A 80 -21.05 -11.78 8.33
N LYS A 81 -20.90 -13.05 7.95
CA LYS A 81 -19.98 -13.56 6.93
C LYS A 81 -20.48 -13.20 5.51
N SER A 82 -20.17 -12.00 5.04
CA SER A 82 -19.96 -11.66 3.62
C SER A 82 -19.99 -10.14 3.52
N VAL A 83 -18.86 -9.53 3.83
CA VAL A 83 -18.64 -8.12 3.51
C VAL A 83 -17.77 -8.12 2.26
N VAL A 84 -18.29 -7.58 1.16
CA VAL A 84 -17.50 -7.34 -0.06
C VAL A 84 -16.22 -6.60 0.35
N PRO A 85 -15.02 -7.04 -0.05
CA PRO A 85 -13.78 -6.38 0.34
C PRO A 85 -13.82 -4.85 0.12
N PRO A 86 -13.27 -4.04 1.05
CA PRO A 86 -13.41 -2.58 1.03
C PRO A 86 -12.80 -1.92 -0.22
N HIS A 87 -11.79 -2.54 -0.83
CA HIS A 87 -11.18 -2.03 -2.04
C HIS A 87 -12.13 -2.11 -3.26
N ILE A 88 -13.00 -3.12 -3.29
CA ILE A 88 -13.97 -3.33 -4.38
C ILE A 88 -15.07 -2.27 -4.30
N THR A 89 -15.61 -2.04 -3.11
CA THR A 89 -16.64 -1.02 -2.88
C THR A 89 -16.10 0.38 -3.17
N LEU A 90 -14.88 0.66 -2.74
CA LEU A 90 -14.18 1.91 -3.02
C LEU A 90 -13.99 2.13 -4.53
N PHE A 91 -13.47 1.13 -5.24
CA PHE A 91 -13.24 1.22 -6.68
C PHE A 91 -14.56 1.43 -7.45
N ALA A 92 -15.61 0.68 -7.11
CA ALA A 92 -16.93 0.86 -7.73
C ALA A 92 -17.49 2.28 -7.54
N ALA A 93 -17.28 2.89 -6.36
CA ALA A 93 -17.71 4.26 -6.10
C ALA A 93 -16.93 5.28 -6.97
N ILE A 94 -15.63 5.06 -7.16
CA ILE A 94 -14.80 5.89 -8.03
C ILE A 94 -15.22 5.74 -9.49
N VAL A 95 -15.42 4.50 -9.97
CA VAL A 95 -15.89 4.21 -11.34
C VAL A 95 -17.23 4.87 -11.63
N LYS A 96 -18.16 4.85 -10.66
CA LYS A 96 -19.44 5.55 -10.78
C LYS A 96 -19.29 7.08 -10.87
N SER A 97 -18.30 7.65 -10.18
CA SER A 97 -17.99 9.07 -10.31
C SER A 97 -17.47 9.39 -11.71
N VAL A 98 -16.57 8.55 -12.25
CA VAL A 98 -16.02 8.72 -13.60
C VAL A 98 -17.09 8.59 -14.68
N SER A 99 -18.02 7.63 -14.55
CA SER A 99 -19.11 7.45 -15.53
C SER A 99 -20.10 8.63 -15.58
N GLN A 100 -20.12 9.47 -14.55
CA GLN A 100 -20.93 10.68 -14.48
C GLN A 100 -20.19 11.93 -14.95
N ASP A 101 -18.89 11.81 -15.24
CA ASP A 101 -18.08 12.93 -15.68
C ASP A 101 -18.29 13.22 -17.17
N LYS A 102 -18.52 14.49 -17.49
CA LYS A 102 -18.72 14.95 -18.88
C LYS A 102 -17.41 15.06 -19.67
N LYS A 103 -16.26 15.05 -19.00
CA LYS A 103 -14.93 15.10 -19.62
C LYS A 103 -14.37 13.72 -19.93
N ALA A 104 -14.97 12.66 -19.36
CA ALA A 104 -14.57 11.30 -19.64
C ALA A 104 -14.85 10.93 -21.11
N SER A 105 -13.96 10.15 -21.72
CA SER A 105 -14.16 9.65 -23.08
C SER A 105 -15.36 8.69 -23.13
N GLU A 106 -16.06 8.64 -24.26
CA GLU A 106 -17.22 7.74 -24.44
C GLU A 106 -16.83 6.26 -24.25
N ALA A 107 -15.63 5.88 -24.69
CA ALA A 107 -15.07 4.55 -24.50
C ALA A 107 -14.88 4.22 -23.01
N LEU A 108 -14.35 5.17 -22.22
CA LEU A 108 -14.16 5.02 -20.78
C LEU A 108 -15.50 4.90 -20.05
N VAL A 109 -16.47 5.77 -20.36
CA VAL A 109 -17.82 5.72 -19.79
C VAL A 109 -18.49 4.37 -20.10
N THR A 110 -18.36 3.88 -21.34
CA THR A 110 -18.87 2.57 -21.75
C THR A 110 -18.22 1.43 -20.96
N ALA A 111 -16.90 1.48 -20.76
CA ALA A 111 -16.19 0.50 -19.94
C ALA A 111 -16.65 0.54 -18.47
N CYS A 112 -16.83 1.74 -17.90
CA CYS A 112 -17.37 1.93 -16.56
C CYS A 112 -18.78 1.32 -16.43
N HIS A 113 -19.68 1.58 -17.39
CA HIS A 113 -21.03 1.01 -17.36
C HIS A 113 -21.02 -0.51 -17.40
N LYS A 114 -20.21 -1.13 -18.29
CA LYS A 114 -20.04 -2.60 -18.33
C LYS A 114 -19.54 -3.19 -17.00
N LEU A 115 -18.67 -2.46 -16.29
CA LEU A 115 -18.18 -2.87 -14.97
C LEU A 115 -19.28 -2.76 -13.89
N LEU A 116 -20.13 -1.74 -13.97
CA LEU A 116 -21.21 -1.48 -13.02
C LEU A 116 -22.43 -2.38 -13.23
N GLU A 117 -22.70 -2.80 -14.47
CA GLU A 117 -23.81 -3.71 -14.83
C GLU A 117 -23.71 -5.06 -14.11
N LYS A 118 -22.48 -5.57 -13.95
CA LYS A 118 -22.20 -6.85 -13.29
C LYS A 118 -21.21 -6.62 -12.16
N PRO A 119 -21.68 -6.28 -10.93
CA PRO A 119 -20.81 -6.01 -9.78
C PRO A 119 -19.82 -7.14 -9.45
N GLU A 120 -20.15 -8.38 -9.80
CA GLU A 120 -19.30 -9.57 -9.73
C GLU A 120 -18.02 -9.51 -10.60
N ASN A 121 -17.95 -8.57 -11.55
CA ASN A 121 -16.77 -8.35 -12.37
C ASN A 121 -15.74 -7.45 -11.71
N VAL A 122 -16.14 -6.62 -10.74
CA VAL A 122 -15.22 -5.70 -10.06
C VAL A 122 -14.03 -6.44 -9.40
N PRO A 123 -14.22 -7.54 -8.64
CA PRO A 123 -13.09 -8.32 -8.12
C PRO A 123 -12.16 -8.90 -9.19
N LYS A 124 -12.62 -9.06 -10.44
CA LYS A 124 -11.80 -9.56 -11.57
C LYS A 124 -11.01 -8.45 -12.25
N VAL A 125 -11.24 -7.20 -11.85
CA VAL A 125 -10.71 -6.00 -12.49
C VAL A 125 -9.76 -5.27 -11.56
N VAL A 126 -10.13 -5.12 -10.27
CA VAL A 126 -9.30 -4.42 -9.28
C VAL A 126 -8.65 -5.40 -8.32
N ALA A 127 -7.32 -5.31 -8.20
CA ALA A 127 -6.54 -6.05 -7.21
C ALA A 127 -6.29 -5.21 -5.94
N VAL A 128 -6.09 -3.90 -6.12
CA VAL A 128 -5.88 -2.94 -5.02
C VAL A 128 -6.64 -1.67 -5.34
N CYS A 129 -7.36 -1.15 -4.35
CA CYS A 129 -7.86 0.22 -4.36
C CYS A 129 -7.92 0.69 -2.92
N LYS A 130 -7.16 1.74 -2.60
CA LYS A 130 -7.13 2.28 -1.24
C LYS A 130 -6.80 3.76 -1.26
N ILE A 131 -7.36 4.48 -0.30
CA ILE A 131 -7.00 5.86 -0.01
C ILE A 131 -6.15 5.92 1.27
N SER A 132 -5.14 6.78 1.27
CA SER A 132 -4.30 7.02 2.44
C SER A 132 -3.94 8.50 2.58
N LYS A 133 -3.66 8.91 3.81
CA LYS A 133 -3.18 10.26 4.08
C LYS A 133 -1.74 10.40 3.58
N THR A 134 -1.37 11.61 3.17
CA THR A 134 0.03 11.94 2.87
C THR A 134 0.59 12.86 3.95
N PHE A 135 1.90 13.15 3.89
CA PHE A 135 2.52 14.15 4.76
C PHE A 135 1.95 15.56 4.52
N ASP A 136 1.57 15.84 3.27
CA ASP A 136 0.84 17.06 2.93
C ASP A 136 -0.64 16.87 3.30
N LYS A 137 -1.10 17.67 4.28
CA LYS A 137 -2.49 17.60 4.78
C LYS A 137 -3.51 17.97 3.71
N ASN A 138 -3.10 18.70 2.68
CA ASN A 138 -3.95 19.10 1.57
C ASN A 138 -4.03 18.04 0.48
N LYS A 139 -3.22 16.97 0.56
CA LYS A 139 -3.21 15.88 -0.42
C LYS A 139 -3.64 14.55 0.16
N THR A 140 -4.50 13.86 -0.58
CA THR A 140 -4.90 12.47 -0.32
C THR A 140 -4.33 11.58 -1.41
N ARG A 141 -3.74 10.45 -1.02
CA ARG A 141 -3.20 9.46 -1.95
C ARG A 141 -4.25 8.41 -2.27
N LEU A 142 -4.48 8.17 -3.55
CA LEU A 142 -5.23 7.04 -4.08
C LEU A 142 -4.22 6.05 -4.69
N GLU A 143 -4.25 4.79 -4.27
CA GLU A 143 -3.45 3.71 -4.83
C GLU A 143 -4.38 2.70 -5.48
N VAL A 144 -4.21 2.48 -6.79
CA VAL A 144 -5.03 1.56 -7.59
C VAL A 144 -4.12 0.59 -8.34
N ALA A 145 -4.44 -0.70 -8.25
CA ALA A 145 -3.86 -1.73 -9.10
C ALA A 145 -5.00 -2.55 -9.69
N VAL A 146 -4.92 -2.77 -11.00
CA VAL A 146 -5.89 -3.55 -11.77
C VAL A 146 -5.22 -4.79 -12.35
N PHE A 147 -6.01 -5.78 -12.74
CA PHE A 147 -5.50 -6.90 -13.51
C PHE A 147 -5.02 -6.45 -14.91
N PRO A 148 -4.03 -7.14 -15.52
CA PRO A 148 -3.41 -6.69 -16.77
C PRO A 148 -4.39 -6.41 -17.92
N SER A 149 -5.49 -7.18 -18.01
CA SER A 149 -6.54 -6.99 -19.00
C SER A 149 -7.24 -5.63 -18.91
N SER A 150 -7.14 -4.94 -17.79
CA SER A 150 -7.79 -3.66 -17.50
C SER A 150 -6.78 -2.51 -17.36
N PHE A 151 -5.51 -2.72 -17.72
CA PHE A 151 -4.46 -1.70 -17.55
C PHE A 151 -4.73 -0.44 -18.37
N GLN A 152 -5.18 -0.61 -19.62
CA GLN A 152 -5.55 0.52 -20.49
C GLN A 152 -6.66 1.38 -19.87
N PHE A 153 -7.70 0.72 -19.33
CA PHE A 153 -8.77 1.39 -18.60
C PHE A 153 -8.25 2.20 -17.40
N LEU A 154 -7.31 1.65 -16.63
CA LEU A 154 -6.70 2.36 -15.51
C LEU A 154 -5.88 3.56 -15.99
N ARG A 155 -5.19 3.47 -17.12
CA ARG A 155 -4.44 4.59 -17.69
C ARG A 155 -5.33 5.74 -18.12
N GLU A 156 -6.41 5.45 -18.84
CA GLU A 156 -7.39 6.48 -19.20
C GLU A 156 -8.03 7.14 -17.97
N CYS A 157 -8.32 6.37 -16.92
CA CYS A 157 -8.77 6.93 -15.65
C CYS A 157 -7.74 7.90 -15.06
N VAL A 158 -6.46 7.52 -15.01
CA VAL A 158 -5.42 8.36 -14.41
C VAL A 158 -5.13 9.60 -15.24
N ASP A 159 -5.09 9.49 -16.56
CA ASP A 159 -4.91 10.64 -17.45
C ASP A 159 -6.03 11.67 -17.23
N LEU A 160 -7.29 11.20 -17.16
CA LEU A 160 -8.42 12.05 -16.80
C LEU A 160 -8.20 12.73 -15.44
N TRP A 161 -7.83 11.98 -14.40
CA TRP A 161 -7.60 12.55 -13.07
C TRP A 161 -6.46 13.57 -13.04
N VAL A 162 -5.39 13.34 -13.81
CA VAL A 162 -4.30 14.31 -13.93
C VAL A 162 -4.77 15.59 -14.62
N THR A 163 -5.63 15.52 -15.64
CA THR A 163 -6.23 16.72 -16.24
C THR A 163 -7.15 17.50 -15.29
N GLU A 164 -7.62 16.86 -14.22
CA GLU A 164 -8.45 17.47 -13.17
C GLU A 164 -7.63 18.03 -11.99
N GLY A 165 -6.29 17.97 -12.08
CA GLY A 165 -5.39 18.53 -11.08
C GLY A 165 -4.86 17.50 -10.08
N ALA A 166 -5.06 16.20 -10.33
CA ALA A 166 -4.32 15.17 -9.63
C ALA A 166 -2.87 15.07 -10.13
N VAL A 167 -1.99 14.49 -9.31
CA VAL A 167 -0.58 14.31 -9.64
C VAL A 167 -0.24 12.83 -9.54
N GLU A 168 0.26 12.25 -10.64
CA GLU A 168 0.85 10.91 -10.64
C GLU A 168 2.37 11.02 -10.41
N PRO A 169 2.88 10.75 -9.19
CA PRO A 169 4.31 10.61 -8.98
C PRO A 169 4.88 9.44 -9.81
N LEU A 170 5.89 9.74 -10.63
CA LEU A 170 6.61 8.75 -11.41
C LEU A 170 7.71 8.09 -10.57
N GLY A 171 7.89 6.79 -10.78
CA GLY A 171 8.98 6.02 -10.20
C GLY A 171 8.74 5.52 -8.77
N PRO A 172 9.74 4.86 -8.17
CA PRO A 172 9.63 4.34 -6.81
C PRO A 172 9.45 5.50 -5.82
N GLY A 173 8.54 5.30 -4.85
CA GLY A 173 8.36 6.25 -3.77
C GLY A 173 9.67 6.47 -2.97
N PRO A 174 9.78 7.55 -2.18
CA PRO A 174 10.98 7.82 -1.39
C PRO A 174 11.20 6.78 -0.29
N ARG A 175 12.42 6.73 0.25
CA ARG A 175 12.72 5.94 1.46
C ARG A 175 11.83 6.43 2.62
N SER A 176 11.26 5.48 3.34
CA SER A 176 10.58 5.72 4.61
C SER A 176 11.53 6.30 5.66
N HIS A 177 10.98 6.79 6.77
CA HIS A 177 11.80 7.28 7.87
C HIS A 177 12.68 6.17 8.46
N LEU A 178 12.14 4.95 8.59
CA LEU A 178 12.90 3.81 9.09
C LEU A 178 14.05 3.42 8.15
N GLU A 179 13.81 3.40 6.84
CA GLU A 179 14.88 3.12 5.85
C GLU A 179 15.99 4.17 5.90
N ARG A 180 15.64 5.46 6.10
CA ARG A 180 16.63 6.52 6.25
C ARG A 180 17.46 6.34 7.53
N ALA A 181 16.81 6.09 8.67
CA ALA A 181 17.50 5.83 9.92
C ALA A 181 18.41 4.59 9.85
N LEU A 182 17.97 3.53 9.16
CA LEU A 182 18.78 2.32 8.97
C LEU A 182 19.99 2.57 8.05
N ALA A 183 19.81 3.35 6.98
CA ALA A 183 20.89 3.74 6.08
C ALA A 183 21.93 4.62 6.79
N GLU A 184 21.48 5.60 7.59
CA GLU A 184 22.33 6.41 8.45
C GLU A 184 23.11 5.54 9.46
N PHE A 185 22.46 4.59 10.12
CA PHE A 185 23.12 3.64 11.03
C PHE A 185 24.19 2.79 10.31
N LEU A 186 23.98 2.46 9.04
CA LEU A 186 24.91 1.70 8.24
C LEU A 186 26.03 2.54 7.61
N ASN A 187 25.95 3.88 7.68
CA ASN A 187 26.74 4.85 6.92
C ASN A 187 26.60 4.68 5.39
N GLU A 188 25.42 4.28 4.92
CA GLU A 188 25.07 4.23 3.49
C GLU A 188 24.27 5.49 3.14
N ASN A 189 24.79 6.35 2.25
CA ASN A 189 24.05 7.50 1.71
C ASN A 189 23.08 7.04 0.62
#